data_AF-T0YTI4-F1
#
_entry.id   AF-T0YTI4-F1
#
_cell.length_a   1.000
_cell.length_b   1.000
_cell.length_c   1.000
_cell.angle_alpha   90.00
_cell.angle_beta   90.00
_cell.angle_gamma   90.00
#
_symmetry.space_group_name_H-M   'P 1'
#
loop_
_entity.id
_entity.type
_entity.pdbx_description
1 polymer ?
#
loop_
_entity_poly.entity_id
_entity_poly.type
_entity_poly.pdbx_seq_one_letter_code
_entity_poly.pdbx_strand_id
1 'polypeptide(L)'
;MGGAAELLLGEGTKGKILEELTSGPRTAGELSSRLGIQESAIRTHLESLVKRGIVVPSFHREGIGRPRKRFQLTREGEELFPRHYELLLNSLIDAVLEQSGEGYLTLLFQRAADQLADRLTEELPALSQTTDLRERLRLTAVVLDRLGQRAEVVERNGVPQLIRHNCIF
;
A
#
# COMPACT_ATOMS: atom_id res chain seq x y z
N MET A 1 1.16 -12.09 -8.63
CA MET A 1 1.21 -12.19 -7.15
C MET A 1 -0.20 -12.42 -6.58
N GLY A 2 -0.86 -13.53 -6.94
CA GLY A 2 -2.29 -13.78 -6.61
C GLY A 2 -2.54 -14.73 -5.43
N GLY A 3 -1.52 -15.45 -4.95
CA GLY A 3 -1.74 -16.64 -4.11
C GLY A 3 -2.36 -16.41 -2.74
N ALA A 4 -2.06 -15.30 -2.04
CA ALA A 4 -2.59 -15.08 -0.69
C ALA A 4 -4.00 -14.45 -0.71
N ALA A 5 -4.27 -13.55 -1.65
CA ALA A 5 -5.55 -12.89 -1.82
C ALA A 5 -6.61 -13.88 -2.34
N GLU A 6 -6.26 -14.74 -3.29
CA GLU A 6 -7.18 -15.75 -3.87
C GLU A 6 -7.57 -16.84 -2.85
N LEU A 7 -6.65 -17.22 -1.96
CA LEU A 7 -6.91 -18.14 -0.83
C LEU A 7 -7.76 -17.51 0.31
N LEU A 8 -7.89 -16.17 0.33
CA LEU A 8 -8.59 -15.41 1.38
C LEU A 8 -9.92 -14.83 0.94
N LEU A 9 -9.97 -14.37 -0.32
CA LEU A 9 -11.12 -13.81 -1.02
C LEU A 9 -11.92 -14.86 -1.78
N GLY A 10 -11.60 -16.15 -1.63
CA GLY A 10 -12.43 -17.22 -2.20
C GLY A 10 -13.91 -17.05 -1.85
N GLU A 11 -14.81 -17.61 -2.67
CA GLU A 11 -16.28 -17.39 -2.69
C GLU A 11 -17.05 -17.66 -1.37
N GLY A 12 -16.34 -18.00 -0.29
CA GLY A 12 -16.91 -18.22 1.03
C GLY A 12 -17.29 -16.94 1.77
N THR A 13 -17.99 -17.10 2.88
CA THR A 13 -18.55 -16.01 3.71
C THR A 13 -17.53 -14.96 4.12
N LYS A 14 -16.26 -15.32 4.36
CA LYS A 14 -15.22 -14.35 4.75
C LYS A 14 -14.89 -13.37 3.62
N GLY A 15 -14.84 -13.83 2.37
CA GLY A 15 -14.63 -12.95 1.21
C GLY A 15 -15.74 -11.93 1.10
N LYS A 16 -17.01 -12.37 1.18
CA LYS A 16 -18.19 -11.49 1.15
C LYS A 16 -18.22 -10.48 2.29
N ILE A 17 -17.80 -10.87 3.50
CA ILE A 17 -17.65 -9.94 4.63
C ILE A 17 -16.60 -8.87 4.31
N LEU A 18 -15.42 -9.27 3.81
CA LEU A 18 -14.35 -8.33 3.49
C LEU A 18 -14.79 -7.37 2.38
N GLU A 19 -15.49 -7.85 1.35
CA GLU A 19 -16.03 -7.04 0.26
C GLU A 19 -17.01 -5.98 0.79
N GLU A 20 -17.95 -6.33 1.67
CA GLU A 20 -18.85 -5.34 2.30
C GLU A 20 -18.11 -4.29 3.13
N LEU A 21 -16.95 -4.63 3.70
CA LEU A 21 -16.13 -3.71 4.49
C LEU A 21 -15.28 -2.76 3.64
N THR A 22 -15.11 -3.01 2.34
CA THR A 22 -14.47 -2.05 1.41
C THR A 22 -15.27 -0.75 1.31
N SER A 23 -16.59 -0.82 1.51
CA SER A 23 -17.48 0.34 1.51
C SER A 23 -17.50 1.10 2.85
N GLY A 24 -16.72 0.64 3.84
CA GLY A 24 -16.56 1.30 5.13
C GLY A 24 -16.98 0.44 6.34
N PRO A 25 -16.83 0.98 7.57
CA PRO A 25 -16.99 0.21 8.80
C PRO A 25 -18.43 -0.26 9.07
N ARG A 26 -18.60 -1.56 9.36
CA ARG A 26 -19.92 -2.16 9.63
C ARG A 26 -19.96 -2.95 10.93
N THR A 27 -21.14 -3.05 11.51
CA THR A 27 -21.44 -3.96 12.62
C THR A 27 -21.71 -5.37 12.11
N ALA A 28 -21.62 -6.36 13.00
CA ALA A 28 -21.99 -7.74 12.67
C ALA A 28 -23.46 -7.85 12.22
N GLY A 29 -24.36 -7.07 12.83
CA GLY A 29 -25.77 -7.03 12.47
C GLY A 29 -26.01 -6.44 11.08
N GLU A 30 -25.35 -5.35 10.71
CA GLU A 30 -25.43 -4.79 9.35
C GLU A 30 -24.93 -5.77 8.29
N LEU A 31 -23.82 -6.47 8.56
CA LEU A 31 -23.29 -7.52 7.69
C LEU A 31 -24.24 -8.72 7.59
N SER A 32 -24.85 -9.10 8.71
CA SER A 32 -25.86 -10.19 8.76
C SER A 32 -27.05 -9.88 7.87
N SER A 33 -27.63 -8.68 8.00
CA SER A 33 -28.77 -8.24 7.19
C SER A 33 -28.44 -8.15 5.70
N ARG A 34 -27.23 -7.72 5.34
CA ARG A 34 -26.81 -7.57 3.93
C ARG A 34 -26.50 -8.90 3.27
N LEU A 35 -25.84 -9.80 3.98
CA LEU A 35 -25.37 -11.06 3.43
C LEU A 35 -26.39 -12.20 3.59
N GLY A 36 -27.45 -12.01 4.38
CA GLY A 36 -28.44 -13.05 4.68
C GLY A 36 -27.87 -14.18 5.55
N ILE A 37 -26.85 -13.90 6.34
CA ILE A 37 -26.12 -14.88 7.15
C ILE A 37 -26.37 -14.59 8.62
N GLN A 38 -26.57 -15.63 9.44
CA GLN A 38 -26.79 -15.50 10.88
C GLN A 38 -25.70 -14.64 11.54
N GLU A 39 -26.10 -13.68 12.38
CA GLU A 39 -25.18 -12.73 13.01
C GLU A 39 -24.10 -13.44 13.86
N SER A 40 -24.45 -14.56 14.50
CA SER A 40 -23.48 -15.39 15.23
C SER A 40 -22.38 -15.94 14.32
N ALA A 41 -22.71 -16.43 13.14
CA ALA A 41 -21.74 -16.91 12.16
C ALA A 41 -20.87 -15.76 11.61
N ILE A 42 -21.46 -14.60 11.35
CA ILE A 42 -20.72 -13.37 10.99
C ILE A 42 -19.71 -13.02 12.09
N ARG A 43 -20.11 -13.04 13.37
CA ARG A 43 -19.20 -12.78 14.50
C ARG A 43 -18.03 -13.76 14.53
N THR A 44 -18.27 -15.05 14.37
CA THR A 44 -17.20 -16.06 14.29
C THR A 44 -16.22 -15.80 13.13
N HIS A 45 -16.72 -15.40 11.97
CA HIS A 45 -15.87 -15.04 10.84
C HIS A 45 -15.06 -13.77 11.10
N LEU A 46 -15.68 -12.73 11.65
CA LEU A 46 -15.00 -11.48 12.03
C LEU A 46 -13.92 -11.73 13.08
N GLU A 47 -14.17 -12.55 14.10
CA GLU A 47 -13.17 -12.94 15.08
C GLU A 47 -11.97 -13.64 14.43
N SER A 48 -12.22 -14.53 13.47
CA SER A 48 -11.14 -15.16 12.71
C SER A 48 -10.35 -14.17 11.86
N LEU A 49 -11.00 -13.16 11.26
CA LEU A 49 -10.34 -12.12 10.47
C LEU A 49 -9.54 -11.15 11.34
N VAL A 50 -10.05 -10.82 12.54
CA VAL A 50 -9.35 -10.02 13.55
C VAL A 50 -8.09 -10.75 14.05
N LYS A 51 -8.18 -12.05 14.35
CA LYS A 51 -7.02 -12.87 14.73
C LYS A 51 -5.93 -12.92 13.67
N ARG A 52 -6.29 -12.66 12.39
CA ARG A 52 -5.36 -12.65 11.26
C ARG A 52 -4.84 -11.26 10.90
N GLY A 53 -5.23 -10.22 11.63
CA GLY A 53 -4.80 -8.84 11.35
C GLY A 53 -5.47 -8.20 10.13
N ILE A 54 -6.45 -8.85 9.48
CA ILE A 54 -7.10 -8.34 8.25
C ILE A 54 -8.21 -7.32 8.57
N VAL A 55 -8.83 -7.45 9.74
CA VAL A 55 -9.92 -6.60 10.21
C VAL A 55 -9.60 -6.11 11.61
N VAL A 56 -9.97 -4.86 11.92
CA VAL A 56 -9.84 -4.28 13.27
C VAL A 56 -11.22 -3.85 13.79
N PRO A 57 -11.55 -4.15 15.06
CA PRO A 57 -12.76 -3.63 15.67
C PRO A 57 -12.58 -2.18 16.13
N SER A 58 -13.60 -1.36 15.92
CA SER A 58 -13.68 0.00 16.45
C SER A 58 -15.01 0.20 17.18
N PHE A 59 -15.00 0.96 18.28
CA PHE A 59 -16.20 1.28 19.03
C PHE A 59 -16.62 2.70 18.71
N HIS A 60 -17.76 2.85 18.04
CA HIS A 60 -18.34 4.15 17.74
C HIS A 60 -19.50 4.43 18.69
N ARG A 61 -19.47 5.59 19.35
CA ARG A 61 -20.60 6.12 20.12
C ARG A 61 -21.52 6.88 19.15
N GLU A 62 -22.57 6.21 18.70
CA GLU A 62 -23.65 6.87 17.95
C GLU A 62 -24.82 7.12 18.91
N GLY A 63 -25.05 8.38 19.28
CA GLY A 63 -26.19 8.82 20.09
C GLY A 63 -26.19 8.37 21.56
N ILE A 64 -27.38 8.35 22.17
CA ILE A 64 -27.61 7.91 23.55
C ILE A 64 -27.75 6.38 23.55
N GLY A 65 -26.74 5.68 24.05
CA GLY A 65 -26.75 4.22 24.14
C GLY A 65 -25.36 3.59 24.29
N ARG A 66 -25.32 2.25 24.32
CA ARG A 66 -24.06 1.50 24.39
C ARG A 66 -23.32 1.62 23.05
N PRO A 67 -22.00 1.92 23.03
CA PRO A 67 -21.21 1.98 21.80
C PRO A 67 -21.36 0.70 20.98
N ARG A 68 -21.56 0.83 19.67
CA ARG A 68 -21.64 -0.33 18.77
C ARG A 68 -20.24 -0.73 18.32
N LYS A 69 -19.96 -2.03 18.36
CA LYS A 69 -18.73 -2.61 17.82
C LYS A 69 -18.85 -2.68 16.30
N ARG A 70 -18.14 -1.79 15.61
CA ARG A 70 -17.95 -1.81 14.16
C ARG A 70 -16.63 -2.51 13.83
N PHE A 71 -16.52 -2.96 12.59
CA PHE A 71 -15.36 -3.65 12.05
C PHE A 71 -14.98 -2.96 10.76
N GLN A 72 -13.68 -2.83 10.50
CA GLN A 72 -13.15 -2.22 9.28
C GLN A 72 -11.88 -2.96 8.85
N LEU A 73 -11.52 -2.86 7.57
CA LEU A 73 -10.27 -3.41 7.07
C LEU A 73 -9.09 -2.71 7.75
N THR A 74 -8.03 -3.48 7.99
CA THR A 74 -6.70 -2.90 8.23
C THR A 74 -6.06 -2.53 6.89
N ARG A 75 -4.92 -1.84 6.93
CA ARG A 75 -4.13 -1.57 5.72
C ARG A 75 -3.80 -2.87 4.96
N GLU A 76 -3.36 -3.90 5.67
CA GLU A 76 -3.09 -5.23 5.12
C GLU A 76 -4.35 -5.87 4.52
N GLY A 77 -5.52 -5.66 5.14
CA GLY A 77 -6.79 -6.14 4.61
C GLY A 77 -7.27 -5.41 3.35
N GLU A 78 -7.00 -4.11 3.24
CA GLU A 78 -7.28 -3.34 2.00
C GLU A 78 -6.37 -3.77 0.85
N GLU A 79 -5.13 -4.17 1.13
CA GLU A 79 -4.18 -4.66 0.12
C GLU A 79 -4.58 -6.00 -0.51
N LEU A 80 -5.57 -6.71 0.07
CA LEU A 80 -6.15 -7.91 -0.55
C LEU A 80 -6.96 -7.59 -1.81
N PHE A 81 -7.52 -6.37 -1.91
CA PHE A 81 -8.37 -5.99 -3.03
C PHE A 81 -7.54 -5.42 -4.19
N PRO A 82 -7.88 -5.77 -5.45
CA PRO A 82 -7.15 -5.25 -6.59
C PRO A 82 -7.24 -3.73 -6.62
N ARG A 83 -6.07 -3.07 -6.64
CA ARG A 83 -5.98 -1.63 -6.88
C ARG A 83 -5.60 -1.43 -8.33
N HIS A 84 -6.50 -0.89 -9.14
CA HIS A 84 -6.24 -0.60 -10.56
C HIS A 84 -5.44 0.70 -10.75
N TYR A 85 -4.45 0.94 -9.89
CA TYR A 85 -3.62 2.16 -9.97
C TYR A 85 -2.82 2.21 -11.26
N GLU A 86 -2.34 1.07 -11.75
CA GLU A 86 -1.67 0.98 -13.04
C GLU A 86 -2.58 1.49 -14.18
N LEU A 87 -3.83 1.02 -14.22
CA LEU A 87 -4.81 1.45 -15.22
C LEU A 87 -5.07 2.96 -15.15
N LEU A 88 -5.31 3.49 -13.93
CA LEU A 88 -5.56 4.91 -13.74
C LEU A 88 -4.33 5.75 -14.09
N LEU A 89 -3.14 5.34 -13.66
CA LEU A 89 -1.89 6.06 -13.89
C LEU A 89 -1.55 6.10 -15.38
N ASN A 90 -1.68 4.98 -16.09
CA ASN A 90 -1.48 4.93 -17.54
C ASN A 90 -2.47 5.86 -18.25
N SER A 91 -3.74 5.82 -17.87
CA SER A 91 -4.76 6.73 -18.44
C SER A 91 -4.43 8.21 -18.21
N LEU A 92 -3.86 8.55 -17.04
CA LEU A 92 -3.43 9.92 -16.73
C LEU A 92 -2.18 10.33 -17.52
N ILE A 93 -1.21 9.43 -17.67
CA ILE A 93 0.00 9.68 -18.47
C ILE A 93 -0.38 9.93 -19.93
N ASP A 94 -1.25 9.08 -20.49
CA ASP A 94 -1.75 9.22 -21.86
C ASP A 94 -2.48 10.55 -22.05
N ALA A 95 -3.36 10.93 -21.12
CA ALA A 95 -4.06 12.21 -21.17
C ALA A 95 -3.10 13.42 -21.13
N VAL A 96 -2.03 13.35 -20.31
CA VAL A 96 -1.01 14.41 -20.26
C VAL A 96 -0.20 14.46 -21.54
N LEU A 97 0.17 13.30 -22.11
CA LEU A 97 0.88 13.21 -23.39
C LEU A 97 0.05 13.83 -24.52
N GLU A 98 -1.22 13.48 -24.62
CA GLU A 98 -2.12 14.01 -25.64
C GLU A 98 -2.31 15.53 -25.51
N GLN A 99 -2.45 16.04 -24.28
CA GLN A 99 -2.72 17.45 -24.04
C GLN A 99 -1.48 18.35 -24.14
N SER A 100 -0.33 17.87 -23.66
CA SER A 100 0.84 18.71 -23.38
C SER A 100 2.15 18.19 -24.01
N GLY A 101 2.15 17.00 -24.60
CA GLY A 101 3.28 16.39 -25.26
C GLY A 101 4.36 15.82 -24.32
N GLU A 102 5.31 15.09 -24.91
CA GLU A 102 6.38 14.39 -24.19
C GLU A 102 7.31 15.31 -23.39
N GLY A 103 7.55 16.53 -23.90
CA GLY A 103 8.42 17.50 -23.23
C GLY A 103 7.86 17.93 -21.87
N TYR A 104 6.55 18.18 -21.78
CA TYR A 104 5.91 18.51 -20.53
C TYR A 104 5.87 17.31 -19.57
N LEU A 105 5.56 16.11 -20.09
CA LEU A 105 5.58 14.89 -19.29
C LEU A 105 6.96 14.65 -18.67
N THR A 106 8.04 14.85 -19.43
CA THR A 106 9.42 14.73 -18.95
C THR A 106 9.70 15.70 -17.80
N LEU A 107 9.29 16.97 -17.94
CA LEU A 107 9.43 17.97 -16.87
C LEU A 107 8.62 17.60 -15.62
N LEU A 108 7.43 17.02 -15.80
CA LEU A 108 6.59 16.58 -14.70
C LEU A 108 7.26 15.44 -13.92
N PHE A 109 7.78 14.43 -14.61
CA PHE A 109 8.53 13.33 -13.98
C PHE A 109 9.79 13.82 -13.28
N GLN A 110 10.54 14.75 -13.89
CA GLN A 110 11.71 15.33 -13.25
C GLN A 110 11.34 16.02 -11.95
N ARG A 111 10.30 16.86 -11.96
CA ARG A 111 9.83 17.56 -10.76
C ARG A 111 9.34 16.60 -9.68
N ALA A 112 8.65 15.53 -10.06
CA ALA A 112 8.23 14.50 -9.12
C ALA A 112 9.42 13.74 -8.51
N ALA A 113 10.45 13.44 -9.32
CA ALA A 113 11.68 12.81 -8.86
C ALA A 113 12.46 13.71 -7.89
N ASP A 114 12.59 15.01 -8.20
CA ASP A 114 13.25 15.99 -7.33
C ASP A 114 12.52 16.08 -5.97
N GLN A 115 11.20 16.21 -5.97
CA GLN A 115 10.39 16.23 -4.74
C GLN A 115 10.51 14.95 -3.91
N LEU A 116 10.63 13.79 -4.58
CA LEU A 116 10.85 12.53 -3.89
C LEU A 116 12.25 12.50 -3.27
N ALA A 117 13.29 12.92 -4.00
CA ALA A 117 14.66 13.00 -3.51
C ALA A 117 14.78 13.95 -2.30
N ASP A 118 14.10 15.10 -2.33
CA ASP A 118 14.06 16.06 -1.24
C ASP A 118 13.50 15.42 0.05
N ARG A 119 12.32 14.78 -0.03
CA ARG A 119 11.71 14.09 1.12
C ARG A 119 12.60 13.00 1.69
N LEU A 120 13.21 12.19 0.83
CA LEU A 120 14.11 11.11 1.26
C LEU A 120 15.37 11.66 1.94
N THR A 121 15.83 12.82 1.49
CA THR A 121 16.96 13.54 2.09
C THR A 121 16.60 14.14 3.45
N GLU A 122 15.38 14.64 3.62
CA GLU A 122 14.87 15.10 4.92
C GLU A 122 14.80 13.96 5.94
N GLU A 123 14.35 12.77 5.53
CA GLU A 123 14.29 11.57 6.38
C GLU A 123 15.67 10.99 6.73
N LEU A 124 16.67 11.21 5.86
CA LEU A 124 18.04 10.74 6.06
C LEU A 124 19.05 11.85 5.72
N PRO A 125 19.23 12.86 6.60
CA PRO A 125 20.09 14.01 6.34
C PRO A 125 21.55 13.66 6.02
N ALA A 126 22.02 12.50 6.51
CA ALA A 126 23.34 11.95 6.23
C ALA A 126 23.64 11.84 4.72
N LEU A 127 22.62 11.62 3.88
CA LEU A 127 22.77 11.56 2.41
C LEU A 127 23.38 12.84 1.81
N SER A 128 22.98 14.00 2.33
CA SER A 128 23.43 15.30 1.84
C SER A 128 24.63 15.86 2.59
N GLN A 129 24.94 15.29 3.77
CA GLN A 129 26.08 15.73 4.59
C GLN A 129 27.38 15.02 4.22
N THR A 130 27.30 13.80 3.67
CA THR A 130 28.51 13.06 3.27
C THR A 130 29.06 13.53 1.93
N THR A 131 30.36 13.77 1.88
CA THR A 131 31.11 14.02 0.64
C THR A 131 31.79 12.77 0.10
N ASP A 132 31.79 11.67 0.87
CA ASP A 132 32.34 10.39 0.46
C ASP A 132 31.34 9.67 -0.46
N LEU A 133 31.76 9.43 -1.71
CA LEU A 133 30.92 8.76 -2.73
C LEU A 133 30.48 7.37 -2.30
N ARG A 134 31.36 6.58 -1.68
CA ARG A 134 31.08 5.21 -1.26
C ARG A 134 30.04 5.20 -0.16
N GLU A 135 30.16 6.12 0.79
CA GLU A 135 29.17 6.27 1.84
C GLU A 135 27.83 6.77 1.30
N ARG A 136 27.84 7.75 0.39
CA ARG A 136 26.62 8.23 -0.27
C ARG A 136 25.90 7.11 -1.02
N LEU A 137 26.64 6.24 -1.73
CA LEU A 137 26.06 5.10 -2.44
C LEU A 137 25.48 4.06 -1.47
N ARG A 138 26.12 3.82 -0.31
CA ARG A 138 25.59 2.91 0.72
C ARG A 138 24.30 3.43 1.31
N LEU A 139 24.25 4.71 1.68
CA LEU A 139 23.04 5.35 2.18
C LEU A 139 21.93 5.34 1.12
N THR A 140 22.28 5.55 -0.16
CA THR A 140 21.33 5.44 -1.27
C THR A 140 20.77 4.02 -1.39
N ALA A 141 21.60 2.98 -1.29
CA ALA A 141 21.14 1.60 -1.31
C ALA A 141 20.15 1.29 -0.18
N VAL A 142 20.40 1.80 1.04
CA VAL A 142 19.47 1.67 2.18
C VAL A 142 18.12 2.32 1.87
N VAL A 143 18.10 3.49 1.25
CA VAL A 143 16.85 4.15 0.85
C VAL A 143 16.12 3.36 -0.22
N LEU A 144 16.83 2.86 -1.24
CA LEU A 144 16.23 2.05 -2.29
C LEU A 144 15.62 0.76 -1.73
N ASP A 145 16.29 0.09 -0.79
CA ASP A 145 15.77 -1.11 -0.12
C ASP A 145 14.48 -0.81 0.65
N ARG A 146 14.40 0.33 1.35
CA ARG A 146 13.17 0.77 2.05
C ARG A 146 12.02 1.04 1.09
N LEU A 147 12.30 1.50 -0.13
CA LEU A 147 11.32 1.66 -1.19
C LEU A 147 10.91 0.32 -1.82
N GLY A 148 11.54 -0.79 -1.44
CA GLY A 148 11.30 -2.13 -1.98
C GLY A 148 12.19 -2.48 -3.17
N GLN A 149 13.12 -1.60 -3.52
CA GLN A 149 14.06 -1.81 -4.60
C GLN A 149 15.39 -2.33 -4.07
N ARG A 150 15.60 -3.63 -4.20
CA ARG A 150 16.80 -4.30 -3.74
C ARG A 150 18.03 -3.71 -4.43
N ALA A 151 18.93 -3.12 -3.66
CA ALA A 151 20.15 -2.50 -4.16
C ALA A 151 21.39 -2.86 -3.32
N GLU A 152 22.55 -2.92 -3.97
CA GLU A 152 23.82 -3.15 -3.27
C GLU A 152 24.95 -2.29 -3.87
N VAL A 153 25.97 -2.02 -3.07
CA VAL A 153 27.18 -1.31 -3.52
C VAL A 153 28.31 -2.32 -3.72
N VAL A 154 28.80 -2.44 -4.94
CA VAL A 154 29.90 -3.34 -5.31
C VAL A 154 31.09 -2.51 -5.77
N GLU A 155 32.29 -2.96 -5.39
CA GLU A 155 33.54 -2.39 -5.91
C GLU A 155 33.95 -3.12 -7.18
N ARG A 156 34.16 -2.36 -8.26
CA ARG A 156 34.76 -2.89 -9.50
C ARG A 156 35.89 -1.97 -9.94
N ASN A 157 37.10 -2.51 -10.02
CA ASN A 157 38.31 -1.77 -10.41
C ASN A 157 38.55 -0.50 -9.56
N GLY A 158 38.24 -0.57 -8.27
CA GLY A 158 38.37 0.56 -7.33
C GLY A 158 37.28 1.63 -7.46
N VAL A 159 36.24 1.40 -8.26
CA VAL A 159 35.10 2.29 -8.42
C VAL A 159 33.88 1.68 -7.71
N PRO A 160 33.23 2.40 -6.77
CA PRO A 160 31.98 1.95 -6.19
C PRO A 160 30.85 2.05 -7.21
N GLN A 161 30.07 0.98 -7.36
CA GLN A 161 28.92 0.89 -8.25
C GLN A 161 27.68 0.50 -7.47
N LEU A 162 26.57 1.21 -7.69
CA LEU A 162 25.26 0.84 -7.17
C LEU A 162 24.57 -0.11 -8.15
N ILE A 163 24.34 -1.33 -7.73
CA ILE A 163 23.65 -2.37 -8.51
C ILE A 163 22.22 -2.48 -7.99
N ARG A 164 21.25 -2.35 -8.90
CA ARG A 164 19.81 -2.54 -8.62
C ARG A 164 19.39 -3.91 -9.16
N HIS A 165 18.68 -4.67 -8.36
CA HIS A 165 18.27 -6.05 -8.71
C HIS A 165 16.83 -6.16 -9.22
N ASN A 166 16.01 -5.14 -8.98
CA ASN A 166 14.63 -5.06 -9.45
C ASN A 166 14.22 -3.62 -9.77
N CYS A 167 13.16 -3.49 -10.57
CA CYS A 167 12.37 -2.27 -10.70
C CYS A 167 11.11 -2.43 -9.85
N ILE A 168 10.72 -1.35 -9.16
CA ILE A 168 9.50 -1.27 -8.34
C ILE A 168 8.47 -0.29 -8.92
N PHE A 169 8.82 0.31 -10.06
CA PHE A 169 7.99 1.20 -10.87
C PHE A 169 8.03 0.67 -12.31
#